data_AF-A0A958PZZ3-F1
#
_entry.id   AF-A0A958PZZ3-F1
#
_cell.length_a   1.000
_cell.length_b   1.000
_cell.length_c   1.000
_cell.angle_alpha   90.00
_cell.angle_beta   90.00
_cell.angle_gamma   90.00
#
_symmetry.space_group_name_H-M   'P 1'
#
loop_
_entity.id
_entity.type
_entity.pdbx_description
1 polymer ?
#
loop_
_entity_poly.entity_id
_entity_poly.type
_entity_poly.pdbx_seq_one_letter_code
_entity_poly.pdbx_strand_id
1 'polypeptide(L)' 'GEISQPVCLIHSKDDPFLDHEDIEAFGRKAPKHFQVRLYDYGGHTGFYHGLKYGYLADQWIVEYFRSLN' A
#
# COMPACT_ATOMS: atom_id res chain seq x y z
N GLY A 1 19.11 3.78 -1.53
CA GLY A 1 18.57 5.14 -1.59
C GLY A 1 17.67 5.33 -0.39
N GLU A 2 17.66 6.52 0.20
CA GLU A 2 16.82 6.83 1.36
C GLU A 2 15.47 7.36 0.88
N ILE A 3 14.37 6.86 1.45
CA ILE A 3 13.03 7.39 1.17
C ILE A 3 12.92 8.70 1.92
N SER A 4 12.92 9.83 1.20
CA SER A 4 12.96 11.17 1.80
C SER A 4 11.61 11.88 1.86
N GLN A 5 10.59 11.31 1.22
CA GLN A 5 9.24 11.88 1.18
C GLN A 5 8.26 10.94 1.88
N PRO A 6 7.16 11.46 2.46
CA PRO A 6 6.07 10.63 2.92
C PRO A 6 5.58 9.70 1.81
N VAL A 7 5.46 8.40 2.12
CA VAL A 7 4.97 7.38 1.18
C VAL A 7 3.95 6.48 1.87
N CYS A 8 2.91 6.08 1.14
CA CYS A 8 2.02 4.98 1.50
C CYS A 8 2.12 3.91 0.41
N LEU A 9 2.58 2.72 0.78
CA LEU A 9 2.57 1.54 -0.07
C LEU A 9 1.27 0.76 0.17
N ILE A 10 0.57 0.43 -0.90
CA ILE A 10 -0.64 -0.40 -0.86
C ILE A 10 -0.36 -1.71 -1.59
N HIS A 11 -0.62 -2.86 -0.95
CA HIS A 11 -0.24 -4.17 -1.48
C HIS A 11 -1.27 -5.27 -1.18
N SER A 12 -1.44 -6.23 -2.11
CA SER A 12 -2.34 -7.38 -1.90
C SER A 12 -1.64 -8.52 -1.20
N LYS A 13 -2.32 -9.19 -0.28
CA LYS A 13 -1.83 -10.44 0.32
C LYS A 13 -1.88 -11.62 -0.63
N ASP A 14 -2.78 -11.61 -1.61
CA ASP A 14 -2.88 -12.64 -2.66
C ASP A 14 -2.11 -12.27 -3.94
N ASP A 15 -1.15 -11.34 -3.89
CA ASP A 15 -0.24 -11.08 -5.02
C ASP A 15 0.62 -12.34 -5.28
N PRO A 16 0.56 -12.95 -6.47
CA PRO A 16 1.29 -14.20 -6.76
C PRO A 16 2.80 -14.00 -6.98
N PHE A 17 3.30 -12.75 -6.99
CA PHE A 17 4.70 -12.43 -7.28
C PHE A 17 5.44 -11.85 -6.07
N LEU A 18 4.75 -11.12 -5.19
CA LEU A 18 5.36 -10.46 -4.02
C LEU A 18 4.63 -10.85 -2.75
N ASP A 19 5.33 -11.54 -1.85
CA ASP A 19 4.76 -11.96 -0.57
C ASP A 19 4.53 -10.76 0.35
N HIS A 20 3.32 -10.68 0.91
CA HIS A 20 2.98 -9.67 1.89
C HIS A 20 3.83 -9.71 3.15
N GLU A 21 4.34 -10.87 3.58
CA GLU A 21 5.20 -10.95 4.77
C GLU A 21 6.50 -10.17 4.58
N ASP A 22 7.08 -10.24 3.36
CA ASP A 22 8.26 -9.46 2.98
C ASP A 22 7.95 -7.96 2.94
N ILE A 23 6.76 -7.59 2.44
CA ILE A 23 6.30 -6.20 2.41
C ILE A 23 6.11 -5.64 3.82
N GLU A 24 5.54 -6.40 4.76
CA GLU A 24 5.45 -5.99 6.15
C GLU A 24 6.83 -5.87 6.81
N ALA A 25 7.71 -6.83 6.54
CA ALA A 25 9.08 -6.82 7.07
C ALA A 25 9.86 -5.59 6.58
N PHE A 26 9.64 -5.18 5.33
CA PHE A 26 10.15 -3.94 4.78
C PHE A 26 9.54 -2.73 5.50
N GLY A 27 8.21 -2.68 5.64
CA GLY A 27 7.50 -1.60 6.34
C GLY A 27 7.99 -1.38 7.78
N ARG A 28 8.28 -2.46 8.53
CA ARG A 28 8.84 -2.39 9.89
C ARG A 28 10.25 -1.77 9.95
N LYS A 29 11.03 -1.89 8.88
CA LYS A 29 12.39 -1.34 8.76
C LYS A 29 12.41 0.05 8.10
N ALA A 30 11.31 0.46 7.48
CA ALA A 30 11.23 1.71 6.74
C ALA A 30 11.16 2.92 7.70
N PRO A 31 11.47 4.14 7.22
CA PRO A 31 11.32 5.36 8.00
C PRO A 31 9.88 5.58 8.49
N LYS A 32 9.70 6.37 9.55
CA LYS A 32 8.37 6.62 10.16
C LYS A 32 7.34 7.24 9.21
N HIS A 33 7.80 7.95 8.18
CA HIS A 33 6.94 8.56 7.15
C HIS A 33 6.59 7.59 6.00
N PHE A 34 7.01 6.33 6.11
CA PHE A 34 6.60 5.25 5.22
C PHE A 34 5.51 4.41 5.88
N GLN A 35 4.37 4.29 5.21
CA GLN A 35 3.23 3.50 5.67
C GLN A 35 3.01 2.32 4.71
N VAL A 36 2.53 1.20 5.25
CA VAL A 36 2.11 0.02 4.48
C VAL A 36 0.64 -0.25 4.78
N ARG A 37 -0.16 -0.48 3.74
CA ARG A 37 -1.54 -0.96 3.84
C ARG A 37 -1.68 -2.24 3.04
N LEU A 38 -2.06 -3.31 3.73
CA LEU A 38 -2.31 -4.61 3.13
C LEU A 38 -3.81 -4.85 2.95
N TYR A 39 -4.16 -5.57 1.90
CA TYR A 39 -5.53 -6.01 1.66
C TYR A 39 -5.56 -7.48 1.29
N ASP A 40 -6.65 -8.19 1.63
CA ASP A 40 -6.65 -9.65 1.56
C ASP A 40 -6.74 -10.20 0.12
N TYR A 41 -7.41 -9.48 -0.78
CA TYR A 41 -7.68 -9.95 -2.15
C TYR A 41 -7.53 -8.85 -3.19
N GLY A 42 -7.05 -9.17 -4.38
CA GLY A 42 -7.00 -8.29 -5.56
C GLY A 42 -5.81 -8.57 -6.49
N GLY A 43 -4.90 -9.43 -6.07
CA GLY A 43 -3.74 -9.89 -6.83
C GLY A 43 -2.81 -8.75 -7.23
N HIS A 44 -1.95 -9.04 -8.21
CA HIS A 44 -0.94 -8.09 -8.66
C HIS A 44 -1.51 -6.88 -9.43
N THR A 45 -2.63 -7.06 -10.16
CA THR A 45 -3.20 -6.04 -11.06
C THR A 45 -4.57 -5.55 -10.63
N GLY A 46 -4.97 -5.79 -9.38
CA GLY A 46 -6.30 -5.46 -8.86
C GLY A 46 -6.71 -4.00 -9.03
N PHE A 47 -5.73 -3.09 -8.97
CA PHE A 47 -5.93 -1.66 -9.18
C PHE A 47 -6.27 -1.28 -10.63
N TYR A 48 -5.84 -2.07 -11.62
CA TYR A 48 -6.07 -1.77 -13.03
C TYR A 48 -7.41 -2.33 -13.53
N HIS A 49 -7.83 -3.50 -13.01
CA HIS A 49 -8.95 -4.26 -13.56
C HIS A 49 -10.28 -4.17 -12.79
N GLY A 50 -10.35 -3.47 -11.66
CA GLY A 50 -11.54 -3.52 -10.79
C GLY A 50 -12.04 -2.17 -10.24
N LEU A 51 -13.34 -1.90 -10.42
CA LEU A 51 -14.08 -0.77 -9.83
C LEU A 51 -14.00 -0.71 -8.29
N LYS A 52 -13.77 -1.84 -7.62
CA LYS A 52 -13.78 -1.94 -6.15
C LYS A 52 -12.47 -1.43 -5.51
N TYR A 53 -11.32 -1.64 -6.16
CA TYR A 53 -10.02 -1.18 -5.66
C TYR A 53 -9.71 0.26 -6.05
N GLY A 54 -10.24 0.74 -7.18
CA GLY A 54 -10.20 2.16 -7.52
C GLY A 54 -10.83 3.00 -6.40
N TYR A 55 -12.05 2.65 -5.97
CA TYR A 55 -12.72 3.34 -4.86
C TYR A 55 -11.95 3.25 -3.54
N LEU A 56 -11.38 2.08 -3.20
CA LEU A 56 -10.62 1.92 -1.95
C LEU A 56 -9.30 2.71 -1.98
N ALA A 57 -8.57 2.68 -3.10
CA ALA A 57 -7.39 3.49 -3.30
C ALA A 57 -7.73 4.98 -3.21
N ASP A 58 -8.82 5.42 -3.83
CA ASP A 58 -9.26 6.82 -3.80
C ASP A 58 -9.59 7.29 -2.37
N GLN A 59 -10.34 6.49 -1.60
CA GLN A 59 -10.63 6.81 -0.20
C GLN A 59 -9.35 6.85 0.64
N TRP A 60 -8.43 5.92 0.43
CA TRP A 60 -7.18 5.84 1.21
C TRP A 60 -6.17 6.92 0.83
N ILE A 61 -6.11 7.33 -0.43
CA ILE A 61 -5.32 8.48 -0.85
C ILE A 61 -5.79 9.71 -0.07
N VAL A 62 -7.11 9.91 0.04
CA VAL A 62 -7.68 11.01 0.81
C VAL A 62 -7.36 10.88 2.31
N GLU A 63 -7.52 9.70 2.92
CA GLU A 63 -7.15 9.46 4.33
C GLU A 63 -5.68 9.70 4.59
N TYR A 64 -4.81 9.23 3.68
CA TYR A 64 -3.38 9.35 3.78
C TYR A 64 -2.96 10.83 3.77
N PHE A 65 -3.44 11.61 2.81
CA PHE A 65 -3.15 13.05 2.77
C PHE A 65 -3.71 13.79 3.98
N ARG A 66 -4.87 13.40 4.51
CA ARG A 66 -5.40 13.95 5.77
C ARG A 66 -4.50 13.62 6.96
N SER A 67 -3.85 12.46 6.98
CA SER A 67 -2.94 12.06 8.07
C SER A 67 -1.60 12.80 8.09
N LEU A 68 -1.29 13.54 7.02
CA LEU A 68 -0.07 14.34 6.91
C LEU A 68 -0.22 15.78 7.44
N ASN A 69 -1.46 16.22 7.71
CA ASN A 69 -1.79 17.52 8.29
C ASN A 69 -2.02 17.41 9.80
#